data_AF-A0A432CBL3-F1
#
_entry.id   AF-A0A432CBL3-F1
#
_cell.length_a   1.000
_cell.length_b   1.000
_cell.length_c   1.000
_cell.angle_alpha   90.00
_cell.angle_beta   90.00
_cell.angle_gamma   90.00
#
_symmetry.space_group_name_H-M   'P 1'
#
loop_
_entity.id
_entity.type
_entity.pdbx_description
1 polymer ?
#
loop_
_entity_poly.entity_id
_entity_poly.type
_entity_poly.pdbx_seq_one_letter_code
_entity_poly.pdbx_strand_id
1 'polypeptide(L)'
;RPLKAFVPGGSSVPVLPAHLIYKTANNEDRLMTYESLSDGGFATGSMLGSGGFIVYNDTSCIVRNTWNFSRFYHHESCGQCSPCREGTGGMEKVLHRLENGHGCEEDIDLLLSIQSKIEGNTICPLGDAAAWPVAAAIRHFRDEFEYHIRFPEKIKNRDHFVAEPFESVKHLVSKLTV
;
A
#
# COMPACT_ATOMS: atom_id res chain seq x y z
N ARG A 1 -12.51 -16.70 -6.58
CA ARG A 1 -11.77 -15.52 -7.10
C ARG A 1 -10.31 -15.64 -6.66
N PRO A 2 -9.34 -15.27 -7.49
CA PRO A 2 -7.92 -15.35 -7.15
C PRO A 2 -7.55 -14.36 -6.03
N LEU A 3 -6.56 -14.75 -5.23
CA LEU A 3 -5.93 -13.94 -4.20
C LEU A 3 -5.02 -12.89 -4.86
N LYS A 4 -5.14 -11.62 -4.45
CA LYS A 4 -4.33 -10.52 -4.97
C LYS A 4 -3.25 -10.11 -3.97
N ALA A 5 -3.64 -9.89 -2.72
CA ALA A 5 -2.75 -9.38 -1.70
C ALA A 5 -3.17 -9.80 -0.29
N PHE A 6 -2.25 -9.67 0.66
CA PHE A 6 -2.42 -10.07 2.05
C PHE A 6 -1.66 -9.15 2.99
N VAL A 7 -2.32 -8.73 4.06
CA VAL A 7 -1.69 -8.03 5.19
C VAL A 7 -1.66 -9.00 6.37
N PRO A 8 -0.47 -9.52 6.72
CA PRO A 8 -0.34 -10.62 7.68
C PRO A 8 -0.46 -10.24 9.14
N GLY A 9 -0.60 -8.95 9.49
CA GLY A 9 -0.63 -8.56 10.89
C GLY A 9 -1.69 -7.58 11.30
N GLY A 10 -1.81 -6.47 10.60
CA GLY A 10 -2.78 -5.42 10.86
C GLY A 10 -2.49 -4.26 9.93
N SER A 11 -3.23 -3.17 9.99
CA SER A 11 -3.00 -2.04 9.08
C SER A 11 -1.59 -1.44 9.16
N SER A 12 -0.84 -1.72 10.22
CA SER A 12 0.50 -1.18 10.47
C SER A 12 1.63 -1.92 9.76
N VAL A 13 1.36 -3.04 9.09
CA VAL A 13 2.40 -3.88 8.48
C VAL A 13 2.34 -3.85 6.94
N PRO A 14 3.47 -4.06 6.25
CA PRO A 14 3.52 -4.11 4.79
C PRO A 14 2.52 -5.10 4.17
N VAL A 15 1.85 -4.68 3.09
CA VAL A 15 1.04 -5.58 2.25
C VAL A 15 1.94 -6.46 1.38
N LEU A 16 1.63 -7.75 1.27
CA LEU A 16 2.31 -8.70 0.40
C LEU A 16 1.45 -9.05 -0.83
N PRO A 17 2.00 -9.07 -2.04
CA PRO A 17 1.34 -9.63 -3.21
C PRO A 17 1.25 -11.16 -3.12
N ALA A 18 0.26 -11.75 -3.78
CA ALA A 18 -0.05 -13.18 -3.66
C ALA A 18 1.15 -14.13 -3.86
N HIS A 19 2.06 -13.79 -4.78
CA HIS A 19 3.24 -14.61 -5.08
C HIS A 19 4.31 -14.62 -3.98
N LEU A 20 4.25 -13.69 -3.02
CA LEU A 20 5.16 -13.61 -1.87
C LEU A 20 4.57 -14.21 -0.59
N ILE A 21 3.32 -14.67 -0.60
CA ILE A 21 2.66 -15.11 0.65
C ILE A 21 3.21 -16.45 1.14
N TYR A 22 3.51 -17.38 0.23
CA TYR A 22 3.77 -18.78 0.58
C TYR A 22 5.25 -19.11 0.76
N LYS A 23 6.15 -18.28 0.22
CA LYS A 23 7.59 -18.54 0.22
C LYS A 23 8.37 -17.37 0.79
N THR A 24 9.39 -17.70 1.58
CA THR A 24 10.37 -16.75 2.11
C THR A 24 11.37 -16.35 1.01
N ALA A 25 12.25 -15.39 1.28
CA ALA A 25 13.32 -15.01 0.34
C ALA A 25 14.29 -16.17 0.07
N ASN A 26 14.43 -17.09 1.03
CA ASN A 26 15.24 -18.30 0.92
C ASN A 26 14.47 -19.50 0.32
N ASN A 27 13.27 -19.27 -0.23
CA ASN A 27 12.40 -20.29 -0.84
C ASN A 27 11.89 -21.38 0.13
N GLU A 28 11.86 -21.08 1.43
CA GLU A 28 11.26 -21.91 2.46
C GLU A 28 9.76 -21.61 2.58
N ASP A 29 8.99 -22.49 3.23
CA ASP A 29 7.59 -22.20 3.52
C ASP A 29 7.48 -21.00 4.46
N ARG A 30 6.68 -20.01 4.07
CA ARG A 30 6.42 -18.84 4.90
C ARG A 30 5.34 -19.19 5.93
N LEU A 31 5.78 -19.28 7.18
CA LEU A 31 4.95 -19.56 8.34
C LEU A 31 4.40 -18.26 8.94
N MET A 32 3.29 -18.36 9.67
CA MET A 32 2.70 -17.24 10.41
C MET A 32 3.43 -17.03 11.75
N THR A 33 4.74 -16.83 11.70
CA THR A 33 5.60 -16.48 12.83
C THR A 33 6.29 -15.14 12.59
N TYR A 34 6.80 -14.50 13.65
CA TYR A 34 7.48 -13.22 13.55
C TYR A 34 8.69 -13.28 12.61
N GLU A 35 9.49 -14.34 12.73
CA GLU A 35 10.73 -14.52 11.98
C GLU A 35 10.44 -14.83 10.51
N SER A 36 9.51 -15.74 10.24
CA SER A 36 9.24 -16.21 8.88
C SER A 36 8.53 -15.15 8.02
N LEU A 37 7.67 -14.33 8.63
CA LEU A 37 7.06 -13.18 7.94
C LEU A 37 8.08 -12.06 7.69
N SER A 38 9.00 -11.83 8.63
CA SER A 38 10.06 -10.81 8.52
C SER A 38 11.16 -11.17 7.52
N ASP A 39 11.35 -12.46 7.22
CA ASP A 39 12.34 -12.91 6.24
C ASP A 39 12.13 -12.22 4.87
N GLY A 40 13.21 -11.68 4.33
CA GLY A 40 13.18 -10.84 3.12
C GLY A 40 12.98 -9.34 3.39
N GLY A 41 12.83 -8.94 4.66
CA GLY A 41 12.70 -7.56 5.10
C GLY A 41 11.57 -6.83 4.37
N PHE A 42 11.75 -5.53 4.11
CA PHE A 42 10.77 -4.76 3.34
C PHE A 42 10.68 -5.18 1.86
N ALA A 43 11.67 -5.89 1.30
CA ALA A 43 11.69 -6.22 -0.11
C ALA A 43 10.72 -7.35 -0.46
N THR A 44 10.70 -8.40 0.36
CA THR A 44 9.87 -9.58 0.10
C THR A 44 9.14 -10.11 1.35
N GLY A 45 9.32 -9.48 2.51
CA GLY A 45 8.70 -9.83 3.78
C GLY A 45 7.70 -8.78 4.28
N SER A 46 7.13 -9.07 5.44
CA SER A 46 6.20 -8.22 6.19
C SER A 46 6.34 -8.53 7.69
N MET A 47 5.33 -8.29 8.52
CA MET A 47 5.39 -8.49 9.96
C MET A 47 4.06 -9.04 10.49
N LEU A 48 4.09 -9.87 11.54
CA LEU A 48 2.87 -10.49 12.10
C LEU A 48 1.96 -9.51 12.88
N GLY A 49 2.47 -8.35 13.32
CA GLY A 49 1.67 -7.34 14.01
C GLY A 49 0.77 -7.94 15.12
N SER A 50 -0.54 -7.71 15.02
CA SER A 50 -1.56 -8.22 15.95
C SER A 50 -2.27 -9.50 15.51
N GLY A 51 -1.93 -10.06 14.34
CA GLY A 51 -2.65 -11.19 13.73
C GLY A 51 -4.04 -10.83 13.16
N GLY A 52 -4.36 -9.54 13.03
CA GLY A 52 -5.55 -9.02 12.34
C GLY A 52 -5.40 -9.07 10.83
N PHE A 53 -5.55 -10.25 10.25
CA PHE A 53 -5.36 -10.53 8.84
C PHE A 53 -6.34 -9.77 7.92
N ILE A 54 -5.81 -9.14 6.87
CA ILE A 54 -6.63 -8.50 5.83
C ILE A 54 -6.29 -9.13 4.48
N VAL A 55 -7.31 -9.65 3.79
CA VAL A 55 -7.16 -10.44 2.56
C VAL A 55 -7.86 -9.73 1.40
N TYR A 56 -7.15 -9.57 0.29
CA TYR A 56 -7.65 -8.91 -0.91
C TYR A 56 -7.75 -9.91 -2.06
N ASN A 57 -8.91 -9.98 -2.69
CA ASN A 57 -9.06 -10.67 -3.97
C ASN A 57 -8.76 -9.72 -5.15
N ASP A 58 -8.85 -10.25 -6.37
CA ASP A 58 -8.66 -9.51 -7.63
C ASP A 58 -9.58 -8.32 -7.87
N THR A 59 -10.71 -8.21 -7.18
CA THR A 59 -11.62 -7.05 -7.27
C THR A 59 -11.24 -5.88 -6.38
N SER A 60 -10.28 -6.10 -5.47
CA SER A 60 -9.90 -5.10 -4.49
C SER A 60 -8.94 -4.07 -5.09
N CYS A 61 -9.22 -2.78 -4.88
CA CYS A 61 -8.35 -1.68 -5.26
C CYS A 61 -7.30 -1.41 -4.18
N ILE A 62 -6.02 -1.60 -4.47
CA ILE A 62 -4.93 -1.38 -3.49
C ILE A 62 -4.74 0.11 -3.20
N VAL A 63 -4.90 0.98 -4.20
CA VAL A 63 -4.81 2.44 -4.03
C VAL A 63 -5.88 2.93 -3.05
N ARG A 64 -7.14 2.53 -3.24
CA ARG A 64 -8.25 2.84 -2.32
C ARG A 64 -8.01 2.32 -0.92
N ASN A 65 -7.52 1.10 -0.78
CA ASN A 65 -7.23 0.54 0.54
C ASN A 65 -6.10 1.34 1.23
N THR A 66 -5.06 1.70 0.48
CA THR A 66 -3.94 2.51 0.99
C THR A 66 -4.45 3.88 1.44
N TRP A 67 -5.33 4.51 0.66
CA TRP A 67 -6.02 5.75 1.07
C TRP A 67 -6.81 5.57 2.37
N ASN A 68 -7.55 4.46 2.52
CA ASN A 68 -8.30 4.16 3.74
C ASN A 68 -7.38 4.08 4.98
N PHE A 69 -6.26 3.36 4.87
CA PHE A 69 -5.26 3.28 5.95
C PHE A 69 -4.65 4.64 6.25
N SER A 70 -4.22 5.41 5.24
CA SER A 70 -3.65 6.74 5.49
C SER A 70 -4.65 7.70 6.13
N ARG A 71 -5.92 7.65 5.74
CA ARG A 71 -7.00 8.42 6.40
C ARG A 71 -7.19 8.01 7.86
N PHE A 72 -7.14 6.71 8.15
CA PHE A 72 -7.20 6.21 9.53
C PHE A 72 -6.02 6.75 10.36
N TYR A 73 -4.79 6.61 9.88
CA TYR A 73 -3.61 7.08 10.62
C TYR A 73 -3.53 8.60 10.77
N HIS A 74 -4.03 9.36 9.79
CA HIS A 74 -4.15 10.81 9.95
C HIS A 74 -5.20 11.16 11.02
N HIS A 75 -6.34 10.46 11.04
CA HIS A 75 -7.38 10.69 12.04
C HIS A 75 -6.94 10.33 13.47
N GLU A 76 -6.23 9.22 13.62
CA GLU A 76 -5.79 8.70 14.93
C GLU A 76 -4.43 9.24 15.38
N SER A 77 -3.79 10.11 14.59
CA SER A 77 -2.55 10.77 14.98
C SER A 77 -2.80 11.69 16.16
N CYS A 78 -2.07 11.50 17.27
CA CYS A 78 -2.16 12.39 18.43
C CYS A 78 -1.61 13.80 18.14
N GLY A 79 -0.91 13.99 17.02
CA GLY A 79 -0.41 15.29 16.58
C GLY A 79 0.84 15.81 17.31
N GLN A 80 1.48 15.03 18.18
CA GLN A 80 2.60 15.52 18.99
C GLN A 80 3.87 15.82 18.18
N CYS A 81 4.27 14.92 17.26
CA CYS A 81 5.44 15.13 16.41
C CYS A 81 5.03 15.65 15.01
N SER A 82 5.69 16.70 14.55
CA SER A 82 5.44 17.32 13.24
C SER A 82 5.51 16.33 12.07
N PRO A 83 6.51 15.42 11.94
CA PRO A 83 6.54 14.47 10.82
C PRO A 83 5.28 13.59 10.79
N CYS A 84 4.78 13.10 11.92
CA CYS A 84 3.53 12.34 11.96
C CYS A 84 2.31 13.22 11.67
N ARG A 85 2.18 14.37 12.35
CA ARG A 85 1.02 15.26 12.23
C ARG A 85 0.82 15.77 10.81
N GLU A 86 1.88 16.30 10.20
CA GLU A 86 1.81 16.89 8.86
C GLU A 86 1.97 15.82 7.78
N GLY A 87 2.84 14.83 7.99
CA GLY A 87 3.14 13.80 7.00
C GLY A 87 1.96 12.88 6.72
N THR A 88 1.24 12.41 7.76
CA THR A 88 0.05 11.56 7.57
C THR A 88 -1.06 12.30 6.81
N GLY A 89 -1.32 13.56 7.15
CA GLY A 89 -2.26 14.40 6.41
C GLY A 89 -1.81 14.70 4.97
N GLY A 90 -0.50 14.84 4.74
CA GLY A 90 0.08 14.94 3.40
C GLY A 90 -0.16 13.69 2.55
N MET A 91 0.11 12.51 3.10
CA MET A 91 -0.14 11.23 2.41
C MET A 91 -1.62 11.03 2.10
N GLU A 92 -2.52 11.31 3.06
CA GLU A 92 -3.96 11.18 2.84
C GLU A 92 -4.42 12.06 1.66
N LYS A 93 -3.98 13.34 1.60
CA LYS A 93 -4.37 14.27 0.53
C LYS A 93 -3.93 13.79 -0.84
N VAL A 94 -2.70 13.29 -0.95
CA VAL A 94 -2.16 12.78 -2.22
C VAL A 94 -2.89 11.51 -2.66
N LEU A 95 -3.11 10.57 -1.73
CA LEU A 95 -3.87 9.35 -2.00
C LEU A 95 -5.33 9.62 -2.36
N HIS A 96 -5.97 10.59 -1.70
CA HIS A 96 -7.30 11.06 -2.07
C HIS A 96 -7.31 11.58 -3.51
N ARG A 97 -6.31 12.37 -3.89
CA ARG A 97 -6.20 12.91 -5.25
C ARG A 97 -6.06 11.80 -6.29
N LEU A 98 -5.21 10.79 -6.03
CA LEU A 98 -5.04 9.61 -6.88
C LEU A 98 -6.34 8.79 -7.01
N GLU A 99 -7.01 8.50 -5.89
CA GLU A 99 -8.26 7.72 -5.89
C GLU A 99 -9.40 8.40 -6.65
N ASN A 100 -9.42 9.74 -6.68
CA ASN A 100 -10.48 10.51 -7.33
C ASN A 100 -10.15 10.94 -8.78
N GLY A 101 -9.09 10.39 -9.39
CA GLY A 101 -8.75 10.69 -10.79
C GLY A 101 -8.19 12.09 -11.02
N HIS A 102 -7.52 12.63 -10.00
CA HIS A 102 -6.87 13.94 -10.06
C HIS A 102 -5.35 13.86 -9.88
N GLY A 103 -4.80 12.64 -9.78
CA GLY A 103 -3.38 12.43 -9.51
C GLY A 103 -2.49 12.62 -10.75
N CYS A 104 -1.20 12.82 -10.50
CA CYS A 104 -0.16 12.90 -11.53
C CYS A 104 1.02 11.97 -11.21
N GLU A 105 1.92 11.75 -12.16
CA GLU A 105 3.07 10.83 -11.99
C GLU A 105 3.96 11.24 -10.80
N GLU A 106 4.10 12.54 -10.55
CA GLU A 106 4.88 13.07 -9.42
C GLU A 106 4.28 12.73 -8.05
N ASP A 107 3.01 12.30 -7.99
CA ASP A 107 2.34 11.94 -6.74
C ASP A 107 2.90 10.66 -6.12
N ILE A 108 3.35 9.71 -6.95
CA ILE A 108 3.96 8.47 -6.47
C ILE A 108 5.30 8.80 -5.78
N ASP A 109 6.11 9.63 -6.42
CA ASP A 109 7.40 10.05 -5.86
C ASP A 109 7.22 10.94 -4.63
N LEU A 110 6.19 11.79 -4.63
CA LEU A 110 5.82 12.59 -3.47
C LEU A 110 5.41 11.71 -2.28
N LEU A 111 4.61 10.67 -2.49
CA LEU A 111 4.26 9.71 -1.44
C LEU A 111 5.50 9.01 -0.86
N LEU A 112 6.42 8.56 -1.72
CA LEU A 112 7.69 7.94 -1.29
C LEU A 112 8.60 8.92 -0.53
N SER A 113 8.60 10.20 -0.91
CA SER A 113 9.32 11.27 -0.21
C SER A 113 8.68 11.60 1.14
N ILE A 114 7.35 11.63 1.25
CA ILE A 114 6.68 11.90 2.53
C ILE A 114 6.88 10.74 3.49
N GLN A 115 6.63 9.50 3.07
CA GLN A 115 6.74 8.34 3.96
C GLN A 115 8.16 8.19 4.54
N SER A 116 9.21 8.44 3.75
CA SER A 116 10.60 8.33 4.20
C SER A 116 11.01 9.42 5.20
N LYS A 117 10.31 10.56 5.19
CA LYS A 117 10.49 11.63 6.20
C LYS A 117 9.71 11.36 7.48
N ILE A 118 8.71 10.47 7.45
CA ILE A 118 7.98 10.04 8.64
C ILE A 118 8.74 8.91 9.32
N GLU A 119 9.12 7.89 8.54
CA GLU A 119 9.81 6.70 9.02
C GLU A 119 11.05 7.07 9.83
N GLY A 120 11.16 6.53 11.05
CA GLY A 120 12.30 6.74 11.95
C GLY A 120 12.45 8.16 12.52
N ASN A 121 11.56 9.11 12.17
CA ASN A 121 11.63 10.50 12.59
C ASN A 121 10.49 10.91 13.53
N THR A 122 9.73 9.95 14.06
CA THR A 122 8.56 10.19 14.93
C THR A 122 8.80 9.74 16.37
N ILE A 123 8.01 10.26 17.31
CA ILE A 123 8.16 9.97 18.75
C ILE A 123 7.71 8.54 19.09
N CYS A 124 6.66 8.05 18.45
CA CYS A 124 6.09 6.73 18.69
C CYS A 124 5.94 5.95 17.38
N PRO A 125 5.75 4.62 17.44
CA PRO A 125 5.68 3.77 16.24
C PRO A 125 4.48 4.01 15.33
N LEU A 126 3.55 4.91 15.68
CA LEU A 126 2.42 5.25 14.80
C LEU A 126 2.89 5.86 13.48
N GLY A 127 3.99 6.64 13.49
CA GLY A 127 4.56 7.20 12.27
C GLY A 127 4.98 6.12 11.28
N ASP A 128 5.76 5.15 11.76
CA ASP A 128 6.20 4.00 10.96
C ASP A 128 5.01 3.16 10.49
N ALA A 129 4.04 2.91 11.37
CA ALA A 129 2.79 2.22 11.05
C ALA A 129 1.97 2.93 9.96
N ALA A 130 2.07 4.24 9.83
CA ALA A 130 1.41 5.01 8.77
C ALA A 130 2.22 5.04 7.47
N ALA A 131 3.54 5.00 7.55
CA ALA A 131 4.47 5.09 6.41
C ALA A 131 4.63 3.74 5.68
N TRP A 132 4.82 2.65 6.42
CA TRP A 132 5.12 1.33 5.84
C TRP A 132 4.03 0.78 4.89
N PRO A 133 2.72 0.92 5.17
CA PRO A 133 1.69 0.46 4.25
C PRO A 133 1.74 1.19 2.90
N VAL A 134 2.02 2.50 2.91
CA VAL A 134 2.16 3.31 1.69
C VAL A 134 3.39 2.86 0.90
N ALA A 135 4.54 2.73 1.58
CA ALA A 135 5.77 2.29 0.94
C ALA A 135 5.63 0.89 0.30
N ALA A 136 5.01 -0.05 1.01
CA ALA A 136 4.79 -1.41 0.51
C ALA A 136 3.76 -1.47 -0.63
N ALA A 137 2.67 -0.70 -0.53
CA ALA A 137 1.67 -0.61 -1.58
C ALA A 137 2.29 -0.10 -2.89
N ILE A 138 3.10 0.96 -2.83
CA ILE A 138 3.81 1.48 -4.01
C ILE A 138 4.84 0.47 -4.51
N ARG A 139 5.63 -0.15 -3.62
CA ARG A 139 6.66 -1.13 -4.02
C ARG A 139 6.07 -2.29 -4.83
N HIS A 140 4.95 -2.85 -4.37
CA HIS A 140 4.40 -4.08 -4.94
C HIS A 140 3.30 -3.85 -5.98
N PHE A 141 2.65 -2.69 -5.96
CA PHE A 141 1.47 -2.39 -6.79
C PHE A 141 1.60 -1.02 -7.48
N ARG A 142 2.81 -0.56 -7.78
CA ARG A 142 3.06 0.73 -8.48
C ARG A 142 2.23 0.87 -9.75
N ASP A 143 2.10 -0.21 -10.49
CA ASP A 143 1.31 -0.32 -11.71
C ASP A 143 -0.17 0.07 -11.50
N GLU A 144 -0.74 -0.25 -10.34
CA GLU A 144 -2.10 0.15 -9.98
C GLU A 144 -2.19 1.66 -9.68
N PHE A 145 -1.15 2.26 -9.10
CA PHE A 145 -1.07 3.73 -8.91
C PHE A 145 -0.95 4.44 -10.27
N GLU A 146 -0.08 3.95 -11.16
CA GLU A 146 0.06 4.47 -12.53
C GLU A 146 -1.26 4.35 -13.30
N TYR A 147 -2.02 3.27 -13.08
CA TYR A 147 -3.33 3.09 -13.70
C TYR A 147 -4.34 4.16 -13.26
N HIS A 148 -4.33 4.51 -11.96
CA HIS A 148 -5.18 5.58 -11.44
C HIS A 148 -4.87 6.94 -12.08
N ILE A 149 -3.60 7.19 -12.39
CA ILE A 149 -3.14 8.42 -13.06
C ILE A 149 -3.56 8.43 -14.54
N ARG A 150 -3.37 7.32 -15.25
CA ARG A 150 -3.58 7.25 -16.71
C ARG A 150 -5.03 7.03 -17.12
N PHE A 151 -5.85 6.43 -16.27
CA PHE A 151 -7.26 6.14 -16.55
C PHE A 151 -8.22 6.75 -15.51
N PRO A 152 -8.16 8.08 -15.27
CA PRO A 152 -8.90 8.75 -14.19
C PRO A 152 -10.42 8.60 -14.32
N GLU A 153 -10.95 8.56 -15.54
CA GLU A 153 -12.40 8.40 -15.76
C GLU A 153 -12.90 7.01 -15.38
N LYS A 154 -12.06 5.96 -15.47
CA LYS A 154 -12.44 4.60 -15.09
C LYS A 154 -12.53 4.46 -13.57
N ILE A 155 -11.58 5.03 -12.84
CA ILE A 155 -11.47 4.87 -11.38
C ILE A 155 -12.52 5.66 -10.60
N LYS A 156 -13.15 6.68 -11.20
CA LYS A 156 -14.32 7.36 -10.61
C LYS A 156 -15.46 6.39 -10.30
N ASN A 157 -15.59 5.31 -11.07
CA ASN A 157 -16.46 4.21 -10.71
C ASN A 157 -15.79 3.34 -9.65
N ARG A 158 -16.35 3.33 -8.43
CA ARG A 158 -15.79 2.55 -7.32
C ARG A 158 -15.77 1.05 -7.60
N ASP A 159 -16.68 0.55 -8.43
CA ASP A 159 -16.79 -0.86 -8.79
C ASP A 159 -15.98 -1.23 -10.05
N HIS A 160 -15.12 -0.34 -10.54
CA HIS A 160 -14.33 -0.58 -11.74
C HIS A 160 -13.59 -1.93 -11.72
N PHE A 161 -12.84 -2.25 -10.65
CA PHE A 161 -12.13 -3.53 -10.54
C PHE A 161 -13.03 -4.73 -10.22
N VAL A 162 -14.31 -4.51 -9.89
CA VAL A 162 -15.29 -5.60 -9.81
C VAL A 162 -15.64 -6.09 -11.22
N ALA A 163 -15.80 -5.15 -12.16
CA ALA A 163 -16.11 -5.42 -13.56
C ALA A 163 -14.87 -5.81 -14.39
N GLU A 164 -13.77 -5.08 -14.21
CA GLU A 164 -12.49 -5.29 -14.91
C GLU A 164 -11.37 -5.41 -13.87
N PRO A 165 -11.13 -6.60 -13.27
CA PRO A 165 -10.07 -6.78 -12.28
C PRO A 165 -8.72 -6.26 -12.79
N PHE A 166 -7.92 -5.65 -11.90
CA PHE A 166 -6.69 -4.96 -12.30
C PHE A 166 -5.74 -5.83 -13.14
N GLU A 167 -5.61 -7.12 -12.82
CA GLU A 167 -4.75 -8.04 -13.57
C GLU A 167 -5.14 -8.15 -15.07
N SER A 168 -6.43 -8.00 -15.40
CA SER A 168 -6.90 -8.00 -16.79
C SER A 168 -6.50 -6.75 -17.57
N VAL A 169 -6.30 -5.63 -16.88
CA VAL A 169 -5.98 -4.31 -17.46
C VAL A 169 -4.54 -3.88 -17.22
N LYS A 170 -3.76 -4.63 -16.44
CA LYS A 170 -2.35 -4.36 -16.11
C LYS A 170 -1.46 -4.15 -17.33
N HIS A 171 -1.77 -4.81 -18.44
CA HIS A 171 -1.06 -4.65 -19.71
C HIS A 171 -1.14 -3.23 -20.30
N LEU A 172 -2.14 -2.42 -19.89
CA LEU A 172 -2.33 -1.06 -20.36
C LEU A 172 -1.28 -0.09 -19.77
N VAL A 173 -0.75 -0.37 -18.58
CA VAL A 173 0.28 0.45 -17.94
C VAL A 173 1.71 -0.04 -18.24
N SER A 174 1.88 -1.35 -18.44
CA SER A 174 3.19 -1.98 -18.66
C SER A 174 3.70 -1.91 -20.11
N LYS A 175 2.83 -1.67 -21.10
CA LYS A 175 3.24 -1.51 -22.52
C LYS A 175 3.78 -0.13 -22.89
N LEU A 176 3.76 0.83 -21.97
CA LEU A 176 4.12 2.24 -22.22
C LEU A 176 5.45 2.64 -21.58
N THR A 177 6.14 1.72 -20.90
CA THR A 177 7.53 1.86 -20.47
C THR A 177 8.44 1.39 -21.61
N VAL A 178 8.63 2.26 -22.62
CA VAL A 178 9.68 2.14 -23.65
C VAL A 178 10.66 3.28 -23.44
#